data_AF-Q28272-F1
#
_entry.id   AF-Q28272-F1
#
_cell.length_a   1.000
_cell.length_b   1.000
_cell.length_c   1.000
_cell.angle_alpha   90.00
_cell.angle_beta   90.00
_cell.angle_gamma   90.00
#
_symmetry.space_group_name_H-M   'P 1'
#
loop_
_entity.id
_entity.type
_entity.pdbx_description
1 polymer ?
#
loop_
_entity_poly.entity_id
_entity_poly.type
_entity_poly.pdbx_seq_one_letter_code
_entity_poly.pdbx_strand_id
1 'polypeptide(L)'
;HSQTDQEPMCPVGMNKLWSGYSLLYFEGQEKAHNQDLGLAGSCLARFSTMPFLYCNPGDVCYYASRNDKSYWLSTTAPLPMMPVAEDDIKPYISRCSVCEAPAVAIAVHSQDVSIPHCPAGWRSLWIGYSFLMHTAAGDEGGGQSLVSPGSCLEDFRATPFIECSGGRGTCHYYANKYSFWLTTIPEQSFQGSPSADTLKAG
;
A
#
# COMPACT_ATOMS: atom_id res chain seq x y z
N HIS A 1 -7.36 -0.07 4.86
CA HIS A 1 -6.49 1.14 4.85
C HIS A 1 -7.34 2.30 4.37
N SER A 2 -7.31 3.48 5.01
CA SER A 2 -8.22 4.57 4.62
C SER A 2 -7.78 5.34 3.39
N GLN A 3 -6.48 5.29 3.07
CA GLN A 3 -5.88 6.14 2.03
C GLN A 3 -6.10 7.64 2.32
N THR A 4 -6.34 8.00 3.59
CA THR A 4 -6.50 9.38 4.11
C THR A 4 -5.67 9.56 5.38
N ASP A 5 -5.57 10.79 5.88
CA ASP A 5 -4.93 11.09 7.17
C ASP A 5 -5.84 10.75 8.39
N GLN A 6 -7.08 10.33 8.16
CA GLN A 6 -8.03 9.84 9.16
C GLN A 6 -8.06 8.32 9.25
N GLU A 7 -8.24 7.79 10.47
CA GLU A 7 -8.35 6.36 10.73
C GLU A 7 -9.65 5.78 10.16
N PRO A 8 -9.61 4.64 9.43
CA PRO A 8 -10.84 4.01 8.95
C PRO A 8 -11.60 3.38 10.13
N MET A 9 -12.93 3.40 10.05
CA MET A 9 -13.78 2.69 11.01
C MET A 9 -13.77 1.18 10.72
N CYS A 10 -13.82 0.35 11.76
CA CYS A 10 -14.06 -1.08 11.59
C CYS A 10 -15.51 -1.33 11.13
N PRO A 11 -15.75 -2.35 10.30
CA PRO A 11 -17.11 -2.73 9.90
C PRO A 11 -18.01 -3.05 11.11
N VAL A 12 -19.32 -2.82 10.95
CA VAL A 12 -20.30 -3.07 12.01
C VAL A 12 -20.22 -4.52 12.52
N GLY A 13 -20.05 -4.65 13.84
CA GLY A 13 -19.92 -5.93 14.55
C GLY A 13 -18.48 -6.43 14.71
N MET A 14 -17.49 -5.70 14.18
CA MET A 14 -16.07 -6.04 14.34
C MET A 14 -15.39 -5.09 15.33
N ASN A 15 -14.76 -5.63 16.36
CA ASN A 15 -14.07 -4.82 17.37
C ASN A 15 -12.73 -4.31 16.82
N LYS A 16 -12.45 -3.03 17.04
CA LYS A 16 -11.14 -2.44 16.70
C LYS A 16 -10.09 -2.91 17.70
N LEU A 17 -9.01 -3.51 17.20
CA LEU A 17 -7.86 -3.92 18.01
C LEU A 17 -6.88 -2.76 18.19
N TRP A 18 -6.45 -2.15 17.09
CA TRP A 18 -5.64 -0.91 17.10
C TRP A 18 -5.79 -0.14 15.78
N SER A 19 -5.24 1.07 15.78
CA SER A 19 -5.07 1.89 14.58
C SER A 19 -3.61 2.29 14.41
N GLY A 20 -3.23 2.67 13.21
CA GLY A 20 -1.85 2.96 12.87
C GLY A 20 -1.68 3.64 11.51
N TYR A 21 -0.48 3.51 10.99
CA TYR A 21 -0.03 4.01 9.70
C TYR A 21 0.16 2.84 8.73
N SER A 22 -0.24 3.07 7.48
CA SER A 22 -0.29 2.07 6.43
C SER A 22 1.09 1.82 5.82
N LEU A 23 1.85 0.90 6.41
CA LEU A 23 3.14 0.45 5.89
C LEU A 23 2.95 -0.39 4.63
N LEU A 24 3.74 -0.11 3.60
CA LEU A 24 3.80 -0.90 2.38
C LEU A 24 5.01 -1.85 2.39
N TYR A 25 6.22 -1.29 2.54
CA TYR A 25 7.45 -2.08 2.62
C TYR A 25 8.63 -1.32 3.23
N PHE A 26 9.65 -2.06 3.64
CA PHE A 26 10.96 -1.54 4.01
C PHE A 26 11.98 -1.83 2.91
N GLU A 27 12.95 -0.94 2.71
CA GLU A 27 14.09 -1.16 1.82
C GLU A 27 15.37 -0.98 2.63
N GLY A 28 16.03 -2.09 2.95
CA GLY A 28 17.29 -2.12 3.66
C GLY A 28 18.36 -2.74 2.78
N GLN A 29 19.53 -2.10 2.66
CA GLN A 29 20.59 -2.57 1.75
C GLN A 29 20.07 -2.78 0.31
N GLU A 30 19.24 -1.84 -0.17
CA GLU A 30 18.65 -1.92 -1.53
C GLU A 30 17.87 -3.22 -1.76
N LYS A 31 17.29 -3.80 -0.70
CA LYS A 31 16.41 -4.96 -0.76
C LYS A 31 15.08 -4.66 -0.10
N ALA A 32 14.00 -4.80 -0.85
CA ALA A 32 12.64 -4.64 -0.39
C ALA A 32 12.15 -5.85 0.41
N HIS A 33 11.47 -5.57 1.50
CA HIS A 33 10.69 -6.52 2.29
C HIS A 33 9.29 -5.96 2.55
N ASN A 34 8.28 -6.63 1.99
CA ASN A 34 6.92 -6.12 1.88
C ASN A 34 6.02 -6.63 3.01
N GLN A 35 4.99 -5.86 3.31
CA GLN A 35 3.84 -6.29 4.10
C GLN A 35 2.60 -6.35 3.20
N ASP A 36 1.88 -7.46 3.23
CA ASP A 36 0.60 -7.57 2.55
C ASP A 36 -0.42 -6.64 3.23
N LEU A 37 -1.06 -5.77 2.45
CA LEU A 37 -1.99 -4.74 2.93
C LEU A 37 -3.28 -5.34 3.54
N GLY A 38 -3.58 -6.61 3.30
CA GLY A 38 -4.70 -7.30 3.95
C GLY A 38 -4.33 -7.93 5.30
N LEU A 39 -3.05 -7.93 5.68
CA LEU A 39 -2.57 -8.48 6.94
C LEU A 39 -2.24 -7.39 7.95
N ALA A 40 -2.37 -7.70 9.24
CA ALA A 40 -2.17 -6.72 10.31
C ALA A 40 -0.75 -6.12 10.38
N GLY A 41 0.25 -6.79 9.78
CA GLY A 41 1.64 -6.31 9.70
C GLY A 41 1.82 -5.04 8.87
N SER A 42 0.89 -4.73 7.95
CA SER A 42 0.87 -3.47 7.21
C SER A 42 0.37 -2.29 8.06
N CYS A 43 -0.11 -2.52 9.28
CA CYS A 43 -0.68 -1.49 10.13
C CYS A 43 0.18 -1.19 11.36
N LEU A 44 1.25 -0.42 11.16
CA LEU A 44 2.17 -0.05 12.23
C LEU A 44 1.56 1.04 13.13
N ALA A 45 1.44 0.76 14.44
CA ALA A 45 0.87 1.70 15.40
C ALA A 45 1.62 3.04 15.49
N ARG A 46 2.93 3.05 15.17
CA ARG A 46 3.78 4.24 15.23
C ARG A 46 4.51 4.42 13.91
N PHE A 47 4.46 5.64 13.38
CA PHE A 47 5.22 6.04 12.20
C PHE A 47 6.65 6.43 12.58
N SER A 48 7.58 6.13 11.69
CA SER A 48 8.94 6.69 11.63
C SER A 48 9.38 6.61 10.17
N THR A 49 10.16 7.57 9.69
CA THR A 49 10.83 7.45 8.38
C THR A 49 11.83 6.29 8.36
N MET A 50 12.35 5.90 9.53
CA MET A 50 13.22 4.75 9.75
C MET A 50 12.68 3.89 10.92
N PRO A 51 11.73 2.97 10.69
CA PRO A 51 11.11 2.18 11.76
C PRO A 51 11.88 0.88 12.09
N PHE A 52 13.10 0.70 11.57
CA PHE A 52 13.94 -0.47 11.82
C PHE A 52 15.41 -0.09 11.99
N LEU A 53 16.22 -1.05 12.42
CA LEU A 53 17.67 -0.98 12.54
C LEU A 53 18.28 -2.26 11.96
N TYR A 54 19.58 -2.26 11.68
CA TYR A 54 20.30 -3.46 11.26
C TYR A 54 21.51 -3.70 12.16
N CYS A 55 21.88 -4.98 12.32
CA CYS A 55 23.04 -5.41 13.09
C CYS A 55 23.93 -6.30 12.24
N ASN A 56 25.22 -6.38 12.57
CA ASN A 56 26.16 -7.29 11.93
C ASN A 56 26.60 -8.40 12.90
N PRO A 57 27.29 -9.47 12.44
CA PRO A 57 27.76 -10.57 13.29
C PRO A 57 28.82 -10.17 14.35
N GLY A 58 29.28 -8.93 14.37
CA GLY A 58 30.22 -8.41 15.35
C GLY A 58 29.54 -7.73 16.55
N ASP A 59 28.26 -8.02 16.80
CA ASP A 59 27.44 -7.44 17.88
C ASP A 59 27.34 -5.90 17.82
N VAL A 60 27.44 -5.32 16.62
CA VAL A 60 27.26 -3.88 16.40
C VAL A 60 25.99 -3.63 15.58
N CYS A 61 25.15 -2.73 16.08
CA CYS A 61 23.91 -2.32 15.44
C CYS A 61 23.93 -0.85 15.04
N TYR A 62 23.23 -0.54 13.95
CA TYR A 62 23.15 0.79 13.36
C TYR A 62 21.70 1.17 13.15
N TYR A 63 21.33 2.36 13.61
CA TYR A 63 20.01 2.95 13.43
C TYR A 63 20.15 4.23 12.61
N ALA A 64 19.35 4.36 11.55
CA ALA A 64 19.31 5.54 10.68
C ALA A 64 20.70 6.04 10.20
N SER A 65 21.69 5.16 10.13
CA SER A 65 23.09 5.48 9.84
C SER A 65 23.50 5.14 8.41
N ARG A 66 22.52 4.85 7.54
CA ARG A 66 22.66 4.51 6.12
C ARG A 66 21.51 5.14 5.32
N ASN A 67 21.54 4.98 3.99
CA ASN A 67 20.51 5.42 3.04
C ASN A 67 19.34 4.42 2.88
N ASP A 68 18.98 3.68 3.93
CA ASP A 68 17.81 2.80 3.90
C ASP A 68 16.51 3.63 3.88
N LYS A 69 15.41 3.02 3.46
CA LYS A 69 14.13 3.70 3.20
C LYS A 69 12.94 2.93 3.74
N SER A 70 11.83 3.63 3.91
CA SER A 70 10.52 3.03 4.17
C SER A 70 9.46 3.60 3.23
N TYR A 71 8.45 2.81 2.92
CA TYR A 71 7.40 3.18 1.99
C TYR A 71 6.03 2.94 2.62
N TRP A 72 5.14 3.90 2.41
CA TRP A 72 3.86 3.97 3.08
C TRP A 72 2.76 4.25 2.06
N LEU A 73 1.58 3.64 2.21
CA LEU A 73 0.42 4.08 1.42
C LEU A 73 0.18 5.57 1.70
N SER A 74 -0.19 6.28 0.65
CA SER A 74 -0.32 7.73 0.71
C SER A 74 -1.76 8.22 0.76
N THR A 75 -1.93 9.53 0.94
CA THR A 75 -3.21 10.24 0.94
C THR A 75 -3.48 11.00 -0.37
N THR A 76 -4.55 11.78 -0.42
CA THR A 76 -4.86 12.74 -1.48
C THR A 76 -4.21 14.12 -1.27
N ALA A 77 -3.32 14.26 -0.27
CA ALA A 77 -2.59 15.50 -0.07
C ALA A 77 -1.82 15.91 -1.36
N PRO A 78 -1.78 17.21 -1.69
CA PRO A 78 -1.20 17.68 -2.95
C PRO A 78 0.28 17.31 -3.03
N LEU A 79 0.73 16.88 -4.22
CA LEU A 79 2.13 16.51 -4.43
C LEU A 79 3.04 17.69 -4.04
N PRO A 80 3.94 17.51 -3.06
CA PRO A 80 4.79 18.59 -2.60
C PRO A 80 5.88 18.87 -3.65
N MET A 81 6.26 20.13 -3.81
CA MET A 81 7.32 20.54 -4.76
C MET A 81 8.72 20.12 -4.29
N MET A 82 8.90 19.86 -2.99
CA MET A 82 10.15 19.44 -2.36
C MET A 82 9.87 18.34 -1.34
N PRO A 83 10.86 17.55 -0.89
CA PRO A 83 10.68 16.59 0.18
C PRO A 83 10.12 17.26 1.45
N VAL A 84 9.06 16.68 2.02
CA VAL A 84 8.46 17.14 3.27
C VAL A 84 9.17 16.51 4.46
N ALA A 85 9.25 17.22 5.58
CA ALA A 85 9.99 16.81 6.77
C ALA A 85 9.12 16.87 8.03
N GLU A 86 9.52 16.12 9.06
CA GLU A 86 8.92 16.18 10.39
C GLU A 86 7.37 16.10 10.39
N ASP A 87 6.70 17.13 10.92
CA ASP A 87 5.25 17.17 11.07
C ASP A 87 4.51 17.37 9.75
N ASP A 88 5.16 17.95 8.74
CA ASP A 88 4.58 18.15 7.40
C ASP A 88 4.43 16.82 6.64
N ILE A 89 5.01 15.72 7.14
CA ILE A 89 4.81 14.37 6.61
C ILE A 89 3.42 13.85 6.94
N LYS A 90 2.84 14.23 8.10
CA LYS A 90 1.61 13.62 8.64
C LYS A 90 0.44 13.58 7.64
N PRO A 91 0.14 14.66 6.89
CA PRO A 91 -0.98 14.65 5.94
C PRO A 91 -0.80 13.67 4.79
N TYR A 92 0.43 13.18 4.53
CA TYR A 92 0.75 12.32 3.40
C TYR A 92 0.69 10.83 3.71
N ILE A 93 0.61 10.43 4.98
CA ILE A 93 0.65 9.01 5.38
C ILE A 93 -0.76 8.49 5.64
N SER A 94 -1.15 7.49 4.86
CA SER A 94 -2.44 6.79 5.03
C SER A 94 -2.54 6.14 6.42
N ARG A 95 -3.75 6.15 6.98
CA ARG A 95 -4.06 5.46 8.23
C ARG A 95 -4.67 4.09 8.00
N CYS A 96 -4.63 3.27 9.03
CA CYS A 96 -5.20 1.92 9.03
C CYS A 96 -5.83 1.59 10.39
N SER A 97 -6.73 0.61 10.37
CA SER A 97 -7.33 0.02 11.56
C SER A 97 -7.31 -1.50 11.40
N VAL A 98 -6.92 -2.21 12.44
CA VAL A 98 -6.98 -3.67 12.50
C VAL A 98 -8.20 -4.06 13.33
N CYS A 99 -9.04 -4.91 12.76
CA CYS A 99 -10.34 -5.27 13.30
C CYS A 99 -10.40 -6.79 13.53
N GLU A 100 -11.01 -7.21 14.63
CA GLU A 100 -11.32 -8.61 14.88
C GLU A 100 -12.58 -9.00 14.10
N ALA A 101 -12.42 -9.92 13.15
CA ALA A 101 -13.50 -10.40 12.29
C ALA A 101 -13.95 -11.81 12.69
N PRO A 102 -15.25 -12.13 12.60
CA PRO A 102 -15.77 -13.47 12.92
C PRO A 102 -15.47 -14.51 11.84
N ALA A 103 -15.01 -14.09 10.66
CA ALA A 103 -14.68 -14.94 9.52
C ALA A 103 -13.57 -14.30 8.66
N VAL A 104 -12.95 -15.09 7.79
CA VAL A 104 -11.90 -14.64 6.88
C VAL A 104 -12.50 -13.79 5.74
N ALA A 105 -11.89 -12.64 5.47
CA ALA A 105 -12.21 -11.80 4.31
C ALA A 105 -11.29 -12.16 3.13
N ILE A 106 -11.84 -12.11 1.91
CA ILE A 106 -11.10 -12.31 0.66
C ILE A 106 -11.43 -11.20 -0.34
N ALA A 107 -10.50 -10.94 -1.26
CA ALA A 107 -10.75 -10.14 -2.44
C ALA A 107 -11.20 -11.03 -3.62
N VAL A 108 -12.10 -10.50 -4.44
CA VAL A 108 -12.53 -11.11 -5.70
C VAL A 108 -12.39 -10.04 -6.79
N HIS A 109 -11.75 -10.40 -7.91
CA HIS A 109 -11.44 -9.47 -8.99
C HIS A 109 -12.21 -9.88 -10.25
N SER A 110 -12.88 -8.92 -10.91
CA SER A 110 -13.67 -9.18 -12.12
C SER A 110 -12.85 -9.26 -13.40
N GLN A 111 -11.71 -8.55 -13.45
CA GLN A 111 -11.02 -8.23 -14.71
C GLN A 111 -11.97 -7.62 -15.75
N ASP A 112 -12.98 -6.88 -15.29
CA ASP A 112 -14.01 -6.25 -16.11
C ASP A 112 -14.39 -4.89 -15.49
N VAL A 113 -15.12 -4.07 -16.26
CA VAL A 113 -15.66 -2.79 -15.76
C VAL A 113 -16.76 -2.99 -14.71
N SER A 114 -17.43 -4.14 -14.71
CA SER A 114 -18.44 -4.50 -13.72
C SER A 114 -17.82 -4.90 -12.37
N ILE A 115 -18.51 -4.53 -11.29
CA ILE A 115 -18.14 -4.92 -9.93
C ILE A 115 -18.48 -6.41 -9.74
N PRO A 116 -17.52 -7.26 -9.32
CA PRO A 116 -17.79 -8.67 -9.10
C PRO A 116 -18.73 -8.85 -7.90
N HIS A 117 -19.71 -9.75 -8.04
CA HIS A 117 -20.57 -10.12 -6.92
C HIS A 117 -19.80 -10.99 -5.93
N CYS A 118 -20.02 -10.78 -4.63
CA CYS A 118 -19.53 -11.72 -3.62
C CYS A 118 -20.16 -13.12 -3.84
N PRO A 119 -19.43 -14.22 -3.55
CA PRO A 119 -20.01 -15.55 -3.66
C PRO A 119 -21.25 -15.72 -2.77
N ALA A 120 -22.12 -16.67 -3.11
CA ALA A 120 -23.35 -16.90 -2.36
C ALA A 120 -23.07 -17.13 -0.86
N GLY A 121 -23.75 -16.39 0.02
CA GLY A 121 -23.58 -16.45 1.47
C GLY A 121 -22.48 -15.55 2.04
N TRP A 122 -21.71 -14.85 1.20
CA TRP A 122 -20.67 -13.92 1.65
C TRP A 122 -21.21 -12.51 1.83
N ARG A 123 -20.74 -11.84 2.89
CA ARG A 123 -21.05 -10.43 3.16
C ARG A 123 -20.02 -9.54 2.49
N SER A 124 -20.47 -8.57 1.68
CA SER A 124 -19.61 -7.52 1.15
C SER A 124 -19.12 -6.59 2.28
N LEU A 125 -17.85 -6.20 2.21
CA LEU A 125 -17.23 -5.26 3.16
C LEU A 125 -16.95 -3.90 2.51
N TRP A 126 -16.28 -3.89 1.36
CA TRP A 126 -16.05 -2.70 0.53
C TRP A 126 -15.89 -3.10 -0.95
N ILE A 127 -15.80 -2.09 -1.82
CA ILE A 127 -15.55 -2.22 -3.27
C ILE A 127 -14.33 -1.34 -3.57
N GLY A 128 -13.53 -1.73 -4.56
CA GLY A 128 -12.34 -0.99 -4.93
C GLY A 128 -11.74 -1.43 -6.27
N TYR A 129 -10.47 -1.10 -6.44
CA TYR A 129 -9.66 -1.34 -7.62
C TYR A 129 -8.59 -2.40 -7.35
N SER A 130 -8.30 -3.19 -8.38
CA SER A 130 -7.41 -4.36 -8.31
C SER A 130 -5.93 -3.97 -8.31
N PHE A 131 -5.38 -3.67 -7.15
CA PHE A 131 -3.96 -3.34 -6.94
C PHE A 131 -3.10 -4.60 -6.90
N LEU A 132 -2.17 -4.72 -7.86
CA LEU A 132 -1.36 -5.92 -8.04
C LEU A 132 0.04 -5.77 -7.42
N MET A 133 0.80 -4.76 -7.86
CA MET A 133 2.20 -4.58 -7.47
C MET A 133 2.67 -3.13 -7.61
N HIS A 134 3.89 -2.87 -7.15
CA HIS A 134 4.53 -1.56 -7.18
C HIS A 134 6.05 -1.68 -7.26
N THR A 135 6.70 -0.66 -7.81
CA THR A 135 8.16 -0.49 -7.83
C THR A 135 8.54 0.96 -7.58
N ALA A 136 9.74 1.20 -7.04
CA ALA A 136 10.24 2.55 -6.79
C ALA A 136 11.75 2.68 -7.04
N ALA A 137 12.56 2.83 -5.99
CA ALA A 137 13.99 3.00 -6.13
C ALA A 137 14.66 1.72 -6.68
N GLY A 138 15.48 1.89 -7.72
CA GLY A 138 16.06 0.75 -8.44
C GLY A 138 14.98 -0.10 -9.13
N ASP A 139 15.09 -1.40 -9.01
CA ASP A 139 14.12 -2.42 -9.42
C ASP A 139 13.37 -3.04 -8.23
N GLU A 140 13.51 -2.44 -7.04
CA GLU A 140 12.90 -2.95 -5.82
C GLU A 140 11.45 -2.47 -5.65
N GLY A 141 10.69 -3.27 -4.89
CA GLY A 141 9.27 -3.08 -4.65
C GLY A 141 8.63 -4.39 -4.19
N GLY A 142 7.39 -4.62 -4.59
CA GLY A 142 6.69 -5.87 -4.30
C GLY A 142 5.23 -5.83 -4.73
N GLY A 143 4.41 -6.70 -4.16
CA GLY A 143 3.02 -6.83 -4.58
C GLY A 143 2.11 -7.41 -3.52
N GLN A 144 0.85 -7.56 -3.92
CA GLN A 144 -0.24 -8.04 -3.08
C GLN A 144 -0.65 -9.44 -3.53
N SER A 145 -1.10 -10.27 -2.59
CA SER A 145 -1.81 -11.48 -2.93
C SER A 145 -3.20 -11.14 -3.47
N LEU A 146 -3.58 -11.62 -4.65
CA LEU A 146 -4.89 -11.31 -5.26
C LEU A 146 -6.10 -11.86 -4.49
N VAL A 147 -5.90 -12.82 -3.58
CA VAL A 147 -6.99 -13.26 -2.68
C VAL A 147 -7.04 -12.43 -1.40
N SER A 148 -5.95 -11.73 -1.07
CA SER A 148 -5.88 -10.88 0.12
C SER A 148 -6.73 -9.63 -0.07
N PRO A 149 -7.44 -9.16 0.96
CA PRO A 149 -8.12 -7.86 0.90
C PRO A 149 -7.18 -6.69 0.55
N GLY A 150 -5.87 -6.85 0.74
CA GLY A 150 -4.85 -5.85 0.39
C GLY A 150 -4.72 -5.53 -1.10
N SER A 151 -5.17 -6.43 -1.99
CA SER A 151 -5.21 -6.19 -3.44
C SER A 151 -6.42 -5.36 -3.90
N CYS A 152 -7.34 -4.98 -3.00
CA CYS A 152 -8.56 -4.25 -3.34
C CYS A 152 -8.59 -2.87 -2.65
N LEU A 153 -7.93 -1.88 -3.25
CA LEU A 153 -7.87 -0.51 -2.73
C LEU A 153 -9.15 0.27 -3.09
N GLU A 154 -9.79 0.91 -2.11
CA GLU A 154 -11.06 1.62 -2.30
C GLU A 154 -10.93 2.80 -3.29
N ASP A 155 -9.81 3.54 -3.22
CA ASP A 155 -9.54 4.63 -4.16
C ASP A 155 -8.42 4.25 -5.15
N PHE A 156 -8.72 4.37 -6.45
CA PHE A 156 -7.67 4.32 -7.48
C PHE A 156 -6.76 5.54 -7.40
N ARG A 157 -5.44 5.31 -7.43
CA ARG A 157 -4.43 6.37 -7.54
C ARG A 157 -3.26 5.90 -8.38
N ALA A 158 -2.83 6.70 -9.35
CA ALA A 158 -1.64 6.39 -10.16
C ALA A 158 -0.37 6.24 -9.30
N THR A 159 -0.28 6.97 -8.18
CA THR A 159 0.83 6.89 -7.22
C THR A 159 0.26 6.71 -5.81
N PRO A 160 -0.10 5.46 -5.40
CA PRO A 160 -0.81 5.20 -4.14
C PRO A 160 0.09 5.15 -2.90
N PHE A 161 1.39 5.45 -3.05
CA PHE A 161 2.37 5.35 -1.97
C PHE A 161 3.45 6.43 -2.06
N ILE A 162 4.03 6.76 -0.91
CA ILE A 162 5.10 7.76 -0.74
C ILE A 162 6.36 7.08 -0.19
N GLU A 163 7.52 7.60 -0.56
CA GLU A 163 8.83 7.12 -0.10
C GLU A 163 9.35 8.03 0.99
N CYS A 164 9.86 7.44 2.07
CA CYS A 164 10.50 8.14 3.18
C CYS A 164 11.98 7.75 3.26
N SER A 165 12.84 8.76 3.13
CA SER A 165 14.29 8.66 3.28
C SER A 165 14.63 8.61 4.77
N GLY A 166 14.96 7.43 5.28
CA GLY A 166 14.98 7.19 6.71
C GLY A 166 15.99 8.06 7.47
N GLY A 167 17.26 8.06 7.06
CA GLY A 167 18.32 8.87 7.69
C GLY A 167 18.16 10.39 7.51
N ARG A 168 17.37 10.83 6.52
CA ARG A 168 17.10 12.27 6.28
C ARG A 168 15.86 12.78 7.00
N GLY A 169 14.97 11.88 7.46
CA GLY A 169 13.71 12.28 8.08
C GLY A 169 12.74 12.97 7.11
N THR A 170 12.84 12.71 5.81
CA THR A 170 12.00 13.34 4.78
C THR A 170 11.24 12.32 3.93
N CYS A 171 10.10 12.72 3.37
CA CYS A 171 9.33 11.90 2.44
C CYS A 171 9.00 12.65 1.14
N HIS A 172 8.92 11.94 0.02
CA HIS A 172 8.66 12.52 -1.29
C HIS A 172 8.12 11.52 -2.32
N TYR A 173 7.52 12.06 -3.39
CA TYR A 173 7.15 11.31 -4.58
C TYR A 173 8.21 11.52 -5.66
N TYR A 174 8.77 10.43 -6.17
CA TYR A 174 9.74 10.46 -7.25
C TYR A 174 9.12 9.89 -8.53
N ALA A 175 9.59 10.34 -9.68
CA ALA A 175 9.01 10.01 -10.99
C ALA A 175 9.13 8.52 -11.38
N ASN A 176 10.03 7.77 -10.74
CA ASN A 176 10.24 6.35 -10.95
C ASN A 176 9.29 5.45 -10.14
N LYS A 177 8.29 6.01 -9.45
CA LYS A 177 7.28 5.24 -8.73
C LYS A 177 6.22 4.72 -9.70
N TYR A 178 6.12 3.41 -9.82
CA TYR A 178 5.08 2.75 -10.62
C TYR A 178 4.13 1.96 -9.74
N SER A 179 2.85 2.03 -10.08
CA SER A 179 1.80 1.16 -9.56
C SER A 179 1.24 0.31 -10.69
N PHE A 180 0.93 -0.95 -10.39
CA PHE A 180 0.46 -1.92 -11.35
C PHE A 180 -0.88 -2.45 -10.89
N TRP A 181 -1.82 -2.52 -11.82
CA TRP A 181 -3.22 -2.85 -11.57
C TRP A 181 -3.66 -3.94 -12.53
N LEU A 182 -4.60 -4.80 -12.13
CA LEU A 182 -5.23 -5.71 -13.09
C LEU A 182 -6.03 -4.91 -14.11
N THR A 183 -5.94 -5.32 -15.38
CA THR A 183 -6.65 -4.71 -16.49
C THR A 183 -8.07 -5.25 -16.61
N THR A 184 -8.92 -4.49 -17.29
CA THR A 184 -10.19 -4.98 -17.84
C THR A 184 -9.94 -5.72 -19.14
N ILE A 185 -10.54 -6.90 -19.29
CA ILE A 185 -10.43 -7.75 -20.48
C ILE A 185 -11.83 -7.89 -21.08
N PRO A 186 -12.14 -7.24 -22.21
CA PRO A 186 -13.48 -7.29 -22.82
C PRO A 186 -13.89 -8.70 -23.28
N GLU A 187 -12.93 -9.55 -23.61
CA GLU A 187 -13.16 -10.94 -23.97
C GLU A 187 -13.61 -11.77 -22.77
N GLN A 188 -14.58 -12.67 -22.95
CA GLN A 188 -15.23 -13.39 -21.84
C GLN A 188 -14.30 -14.18 -20.91
N SER A 189 -13.13 -14.63 -21.40
CA SER A 189 -12.20 -15.39 -20.56
C SER A 189 -10.76 -15.42 -21.07
N PHE A 190 -10.49 -15.03 -22.32
CA PHE A 190 -9.17 -15.19 -22.91
C PHE A 190 -8.88 -14.10 -23.94
N GLN A 191 -7.82 -13.33 -23.70
CA GLN A 191 -7.26 -12.37 -24.64
C GLN A 191 -5.91 -12.88 -25.12
N GLY A 192 -5.83 -13.30 -26.39
CA GLY A 192 -4.61 -13.87 -26.94
C GLY A 192 -3.53 -12.84 -27.28
N SER A 193 -3.94 -11.66 -27.74
CA SER A 193 -3.04 -10.58 -28.16
C SER A 193 -3.56 -9.24 -27.65
N PRO A 194 -2.92 -8.60 -26.67
CA PRO A 194 -3.35 -7.29 -26.18
C PRO A 194 -3.04 -6.19 -27.21
N SER A 195 -3.92 -5.19 -27.31
CA SER A 195 -3.62 -3.95 -28.03
C SER A 195 -2.97 -2.97 -27.06
N ALA A 196 -1.78 -2.46 -27.41
CA ALA A 196 -1.11 -1.44 -26.62
C ALA A 196 -1.92 -0.12 -26.63
N ASP A 197 -1.97 0.55 -25.48
CA ASP A 197 -2.64 1.83 -25.31
C ASP A 197 -1.88 2.71 -24.30
N THR A 198 -2.12 4.02 -24.32
CA THR A 198 -1.57 4.99 -23.38
C THR A 198 -2.71 5.85 -22.82
N LEU A 199 -3.08 5.57 -21.57
CA LEU A 199 -4.17 6.25 -20.88
C LEU A 199 -3.67 7.54 -20.21
N LYS A 200 -4.49 8.59 -20.26
CA LYS A 200 -4.26 9.88 -19.57
C LYS A 200 -5.34 10.10 -18.51
N ALA A 201 -5.20 11.17 -17.72
CA ALA A 201 -6.26 11.59 -16.80
C ALA A 201 -7.59 11.74 -17.57
N GLY A 202 -8.62 11.04 -17.08
CA GLY A 202 -9.98 11.05 -17.63
C GLY A 202 -10.81 12.23 -17.16
#